data_AF-A0A2R6LCP9-F1
#
_entry.id   AF-A0A2R6LCP9-F1
#
_cell.length_a   1.000
_cell.length_b   1.000
_cell.length_c   1.000
_cell.angle_alpha   90.00
_cell.angle_beta   90.00
_cell.angle_gamma   90.00
#
_symmetry.space_group_name_H-M   'P 1'
#
loop_
_entity.id
_entity.type
_entity.pdbx_description
1 polymer ?
#
loop_
_entity_poly.entity_id
_entity_poly.type
_entity_poly.pdbx_seq_one_letter_code
_entity_poly.pdbx_strand_id
1 'polypeptide(L)' 'PGCPPRPEALVYGVAKLQERIKNGESSPVTVKPYELEQFGDLERDEVVEQLAEEIDEDTLVMRYDWAGSP' A
#
# COMPACT_ATOMS: atom_id res chain seq x y z
N PRO A 1 -11.33 -0.83 -4.32
CA PRO A 1 -12.54 -1.59 -3.96
C PRO A 1 -12.71 -2.85 -4.82
N GLY A 2 -13.06 -3.99 -4.20
CA GLY A 2 -13.29 -5.29 -4.86
C GLY A 2 -13.58 -6.37 -3.81
N CYS A 3 -14.12 -7.52 -4.21
CA CYS A 3 -14.43 -8.63 -3.30
C CYS A 3 -13.96 -10.00 -3.87
N PRO A 4 -12.78 -10.51 -3.46
CA PRO A 4 -11.76 -9.79 -2.72
C PRO A 4 -11.11 -8.69 -3.60
N PRO A 5 -10.57 -7.62 -3.00
CA PRO A 5 -9.79 -6.65 -3.75
C PRO A 5 -8.57 -7.32 -4.39
N ARG A 6 -8.16 -6.81 -5.56
CA ARG A 6 -6.88 -7.20 -6.15
C ARG A 6 -5.73 -6.92 -5.16
N PRO A 7 -4.67 -7.75 -5.09
CA PRO A 7 -3.56 -7.53 -4.16
C PRO A 7 -2.95 -6.12 -4.23
N GLU A 8 -2.80 -5.58 -5.44
CA GLU A 8 -2.24 -4.25 -5.70
C GLU A 8 -3.11 -3.14 -5.06
N ALA A 9 -4.43 -3.32 -5.06
CA ALA A 9 -5.36 -2.38 -4.43
C ALA A 9 -5.28 -2.40 -2.90
N LEU A 10 -4.85 -3.52 -2.29
CA LEU A 10 -4.60 -3.61 -0.86
C LEU A 10 -3.33 -2.85 -0.49
N VAL A 11 -2.22 -3.08 -1.20
CA VAL A 11 -0.93 -2.42 -0.95
C VAL A 11 -1.07 -0.90 -1.09
N TYR A 12 -1.69 -0.43 -2.16
CA TYR A 12 -1.94 1.00 -2.37
C TYR A 12 -2.83 1.61 -1.27
N GLY A 13 -3.82 0.85 -0.78
CA GLY A 13 -4.67 1.29 0.34
C GLY A 13 -3.90 1.50 1.65
N VAL A 14 -2.86 0.69 1.89
CA VAL A 14 -1.97 0.83 3.05
C VAL A 14 -1.06 2.05 2.90
N ALA A 15 -0.44 2.24 1.74
CA ALA A 15 0.41 3.41 1.46
C ALA A 15 -0.37 4.73 1.68
N LYS A 16 -1.58 4.81 1.13
CA LYS A 16 -2.48 5.97 1.30
C LYS A 16 -2.90 6.21 2.76
N LEU A 17 -2.98 5.16 3.57
CA LEU A 17 -3.23 5.29 5.02
C LEU A 17 -2.03 5.86 5.76
N GLN A 18 -0.83 5.40 5.43
CA GLN A 18 0.40 5.91 6.03
C GLN A 18 0.61 7.38 5.70
N GLU A 19 0.38 7.80 4.45
CA GLU A 19 0.45 9.21 4.03
C GLU A 19 -0.51 10.09 4.85
N ARG A 20 -1.75 9.65 5.04
CA ARG A 20 -2.74 10.38 5.86
C ARG A 20 -2.33 10.50 7.32
N ILE A 21 -1.84 9.41 7.93
CA ILE A 21 -1.34 9.43 9.30
C ILE A 21 -0.16 10.42 9.43
N LYS A 22 0.77 10.42 8.47
CA LYS A 22 1.90 11.35 8.42
C LYS A 22 1.44 12.81 8.35
N ASN A 23 0.34 13.07 7.64
CA ASN A 23 -0.27 14.40 7.52
C ASN A 23 -1.22 14.76 8.68
N GLY A 24 -1.34 13.91 9.71
CA GLY A 24 -2.20 14.13 10.87
C GLY A 24 -3.70 13.93 10.60
N GLU A 25 -4.05 13.29 9.49
CA GLU A 25 -5.43 12.98 9.13
C GLU A 25 -5.92 11.69 9.80
N SER A 26 -7.13 11.73 10.35
CA SER A 26 -7.78 10.57 11.00
C SER A 26 -8.93 9.97 10.18
N SER A 27 -9.16 10.49 8.97
CA SER A 27 -10.30 10.09 8.14
C SER A 27 -10.04 8.75 7.42
N PRO A 28 -11.04 7.84 7.34
CA PRO A 28 -10.88 6.55 6.70
C PRO A 28 -10.39 6.64 5.26
N VAL A 29 -9.43 5.79 4.88
CA VAL A 29 -8.92 5.72 3.51
C VAL A 29 -9.90 4.98 2.62
N THR A 30 -10.22 5.59 1.48
CA THR A 30 -10.90 4.92 0.37
C THR A 30 -10.02 5.02 -0.85
N VAL A 31 -9.64 3.86 -1.40
CA VAL A 31 -9.02 3.76 -2.72
C VAL A 31 -10.13 3.77 -3.76
N LYS A 32 -10.14 4.79 -4.63
CA LYS A 32 -11.05 4.91 -5.74
C LYS A 32 -10.51 4.12 -6.95
N PRO A 33 -11.38 3.53 -7.78
CA PRO A 33 -10.93 2.73 -8.93
C PRO A 33 -9.97 3.46 -9.88
N TYR A 34 -10.19 4.74 -10.17
CA TYR A 34 -9.32 5.53 -11.06
C TYR A 34 -7.90 5.74 -10.49
N GLU A 35 -7.72 5.67 -9.17
CA GLU A 35 -6.39 5.77 -8.55
C GLU A 35 -5.53 4.53 -8.83
N LEU A 36 -6.15 3.46 -9.33
CA LEU A 36 -5.46 2.23 -9.74
C LEU A 36 -5.15 2.23 -11.24
N GLU A 37 -5.75 3.12 -12.03
CA GLU A 37 -5.49 3.22 -13.48
C GLU A 37 -4.04 3.62 -13.76
N GLN A 38 -3.40 4.40 -12.87
CA GLN A 38 -1.97 4.75 -12.98
C GLN A 38 -1.04 3.53 -12.95
N PHE A 39 -1.50 2.41 -12.39
CA PHE A 39 -0.77 1.14 -12.34
C PHE A 39 -1.29 0.16 -13.41
N GLY A 40 -2.18 0.60 -14.31
CA GLY A 40 -2.88 -0.28 -15.25
C GLY A 40 -1.98 -0.94 -16.30
N ASP A 41 -0.88 -0.28 -16.65
CA ASP A 41 0.10 -0.76 -17.64
C ASP A 41 1.30 -1.50 -17.00
N LEU A 42 1.39 -1.53 -15.67
CA LEU A 42 2.49 -2.16 -14.96
C LEU A 42 2.17 -3.63 -14.67
N GLU A 43 3.19 -4.47 -14.79
CA GLU A 43 3.10 -5.85 -14.32
C GLU A 43 2.98 -5.87 -12.79
N ARG A 44 2.33 -6.90 -12.24
CA ARG A 44 2.02 -6.98 -10.80
C ARG A 44 3.26 -6.79 -9.92
N ASP A 45 4.38 -7.35 -10.32
CA ASP A 45 5.62 -7.32 -9.54
C ASP A 45 6.26 -5.91 -9.59
N GLU A 46 6.12 -5.20 -10.70
CA GLU A 46 6.62 -3.84 -10.89
C GLU A 46 5.85 -2.83 -10.02
N VAL A 47 4.53 -3.02 -9.86
CA VAL A 47 3.72 -2.21 -8.92
C VAL A 47 4.18 -2.40 -7.48
N VAL A 48 4.53 -3.64 -7.10
CA VAL A 48 5.00 -3.94 -5.74
C VAL A 48 6.36 -3.31 -5.49
N GLU A 49 7.30 -3.41 -6.45
CA GLU A 49 8.62 -2.80 -6.36
C GLU A 49 8.52 -1.28 -6.20
N GLN A 50 7.72 -0.62 -7.05
CA GLN A 50 7.55 0.84 -6.99
C GLN A 50 6.94 1.31 -5.66
N LEU A 51 5.92 0.61 -5.16
CA LEU A 51 5.30 0.95 -3.88
C LEU A 51 6.23 0.66 -2.69
N ALA A 52 7.14 -0.32 -2.81
CA ALA A 52 8.11 -0.63 -1.77
C ALA A 52 9.16 0.47 -1.60
N GLU A 53 9.56 1.16 -2.68
CA GLU A 53 10.51 2.27 -2.63
C GLU A 53 10.00 3.48 -1.83
N GLU A 54 8.68 3.65 -1.74
CA GLU A 54 8.05 4.73 -0.96
C GLU A 54 7.95 4.43 0.54
N ILE A 55 8.24 3.19 0.95
CA ILE A 55 8.16 2.76 2.35
C ILE A 55 9.44 3.16 3.08
N ASP A 56 9.29 4.06 4.05
CA ASP A 56 10.36 4.40 5.00
C ASP A 56 10.50 3.31 6.07
N GLU A 57 11.52 2.46 5.91
CA GLU A 57 11.82 1.37 6.84
C GLU A 57 12.21 1.84 8.25
N ASP A 58 12.73 3.06 8.40
CA ASP A 58 13.16 3.57 9.71
C ASP A 58 11.98 4.03 10.57
N THR A 59 10.85 4.37 9.95
CA THR A 59 9.62 4.79 10.64
C THR A 59 8.54 3.71 10.67
N LEU A 60 8.89 2.48 10.28
CA LEU A 60 7.96 1.36 10.24
C LEU A 60 7.47 0.98 11.66
N VAL A 61 6.17 1.16 11.91
CA VAL A 61 5.55 0.88 13.24
C VAL A 61 5.51 -0.61 13.56
N MET A 62 5.50 -1.48 12.54
CA MET A 62 5.44 -2.94 12.68
C MET A 62 6.34 -3.60 11.63
N ARG A 63 7.47 -4.16 12.07
CA ARG A 63 8.30 -5.05 11.24
C ARG A 63 7.81 -6.49 11.43
N TYR A 64 7.30 -7.10 10.36
CA TYR A 64 6.98 -8.53 10.35
C TYR A 64 8.25 -9.32 10.05
N ASP A 65 8.76 -10.05 11.05
CA ASP A 65 9.93 -10.90 10.90
C ASP A 65 9.53 -12.21 10.19
N TRP A 66 9.68 -12.22 8.87
CA TRP A 66 9.43 -13.40 8.05
C TRP A 66 10.33 -14.59 8.42
N ALA A 67 11.53 -14.35 8.93
CA ALA A 67 12.47 -15.42 9.30
C ALA A 67 12.12 -16.06 10.65
N GLY A 68 11.39 -15.36 11.51
CA GLY A 68 10.93 -15.82 12.82
C GLY A 68 9.49 -16.34 12.86
N SER A 69 8.76 -16.32 11.74
CA SER A 69 7.37 -16.77 11.70
C SER A 69 7.29 -18.31 11.57
N PRO A 70 6.43 -19.00 12.35
CA PRO A 70 6.28 -20.47 12.30
C PRO A 70 5.74 -20.98 10.97
#